data_AF-A0A0M0X1X3-F1
#
_entry.id   AF-A0A0M0X1X3-F1
#
_cell.length_a   1.000
_cell.length_b   1.000
_cell.length_c   1.000
_cell.angle_alpha   90.00
_cell.angle_beta   90.00
_cell.angle_gamma   90.00
#
_symmetry.space_group_name_H-M   'P 1'
#
loop_
_entity.id
_entity.type
_entity.pdbx_description
1 polymer ?
#
loop_
_entity_poly.entity_id
_entity_poly.type
_entity_poly.pdbx_seq_one_letter_code
_entity_poly.pdbx_strand_id
1 'polypeptide(L)'
;MIEKDYDLLLEIFEKYYDSYEEMLFRVKEVENDTVIWSDSYLEFFPHQYALSQLKEPKIYKTKPKSKEGFIVNKLKDGELYYSYDNENKGWGSVFVIKEDGMKLYLRFLYNDNDEIVLEQVYCVVLKEAVIEKVIFYLKDIDLDGDEDLNEETFLVDEYSYNSNATIDTIIRNGFYHKSKNIIPTWTFRFEYVNEDIFIYSKQLKLNQMNVEELMWKIKKSKTK
;
A
#
# COMPACT_ATOMS: atom_id res chain seq x y z
N MET A 1 -3.56 1.32 20.97
CA MET A 1 -2.95 0.42 19.97
C MET A 1 -2.61 1.21 18.73
N ILE A 2 -3.59 1.91 18.13
CA ILE A 2 -3.44 2.88 17.04
C ILE A 2 -2.34 3.93 17.32
N GLU A 3 -2.27 4.52 18.52
CA GLU A 3 -1.27 5.55 18.85
C GLU A 3 0.18 5.08 18.67
N LYS A 4 0.53 3.88 19.15
CA LYS A 4 1.88 3.32 18.97
C LYS A 4 2.21 3.04 17.50
N ASP A 5 1.22 2.62 16.73
CA ASP A 5 1.40 2.34 15.30
C ASP A 5 1.52 3.62 14.49
N TYR A 6 0.87 4.69 14.96
CA TYR A 6 0.97 6.03 14.41
C TYR A 6 2.35 6.63 14.68
N ASP A 7 2.81 6.60 15.94
CA ASP A 7 4.15 7.06 16.32
C ASP A 7 5.25 6.35 15.52
N LEU A 8 5.12 5.02 15.33
CA LEU A 8 6.03 4.25 14.49
C LEU A 8 6.10 4.76 13.05
N LEU A 9 4.96 5.06 12.42
CA LEU A 9 4.95 5.58 11.05
C LEU A 9 5.45 7.02 10.96
N LEU A 10 5.24 7.85 11.99
CA LEU A 10 5.85 9.18 12.06
C LEU A 10 7.37 9.09 12.11
N GLU A 11 7.93 8.22 12.97
CA GLU A 11 9.38 8.01 13.05
C GLU A 11 9.95 7.53 11.70
N ILE A 12 9.27 6.59 11.03
CA ILE A 12 9.67 6.12 9.70
C ILE A 12 9.56 7.25 8.67
N PHE A 13 8.47 8.01 8.68
CA PHE A 13 8.26 9.09 7.72
C PHE A 13 9.33 10.16 7.86
N GLU A 14 9.58 10.66 9.08
CA GLU A 14 10.61 11.67 9.37
C GLU A 14 12.00 11.17 8.98
N LYS A 15 12.32 9.91 9.27
CA LYS A 15 13.61 9.30 8.91
C LYS A 15 13.85 9.28 7.40
N TYR A 16 12.82 9.04 6.61
CA TYR A 16 12.96 8.83 5.16
C TYR A 16 12.48 10.00 4.30
N TYR A 17 11.97 11.09 4.89
CA TYR A 17 11.32 12.20 4.19
C TYR A 17 12.13 12.73 2.98
N ASP A 18 13.40 13.11 3.22
CA ASP A 18 14.31 13.64 2.20
C ASP A 18 15.30 12.60 1.66
N SER A 19 15.01 11.31 1.83
CA SER A 19 15.97 10.23 1.54
C SER A 19 15.98 9.73 0.09
N TYR A 20 15.23 10.38 -0.82
CA TYR A 20 15.02 9.89 -2.18
C TYR A 20 16.33 9.57 -2.93
N GLU A 21 17.30 10.48 -2.92
CA GLU A 21 18.57 10.28 -3.64
C GLU A 21 19.41 9.14 -3.04
N GLU A 22 19.40 8.99 -1.71
CA GLU A 22 20.07 7.87 -1.04
C GLU A 22 19.41 6.54 -1.43
N MET A 23 18.08 6.49 -1.44
CA MET A 23 17.32 5.31 -1.85
C MET A 23 17.55 4.97 -3.33
N LEU A 24 17.60 5.98 -4.20
CA LEU A 24 17.90 5.82 -5.61
C LEU A 24 19.32 5.31 -5.85
N PHE A 25 20.30 5.74 -5.04
CA PHE A 25 21.67 5.22 -5.09
C PHE A 25 21.70 3.71 -4.79
N ARG A 26 21.05 3.27 -3.70
CA ARG A 26 20.98 1.84 -3.33
C ARG A 26 20.36 0.97 -4.43
N VAL A 27 19.34 1.47 -5.12
CA VAL A 27 18.70 0.77 -6.25
C VAL A 27 19.64 0.57 -7.43
N LYS A 28 20.54 1.54 -7.70
CA LYS A 28 21.50 1.46 -8.82
C LYS A 28 22.58 0.40 -8.59
N GLU A 29 22.87 0.06 -7.33
CA GLU A 29 23.84 -0.97 -6.97
C GLU A 29 23.28 -2.40 -7.07
N VAL A 30 21.98 -2.56 -7.32
CA VAL A 30 21.36 -3.88 -7.48
C VAL A 30 21.65 -4.43 -8.88
N GLU A 31 22.46 -5.48 -8.93
CA GLU A 31 22.74 -6.25 -10.15
C GLU A 31 21.70 -7.36 -10.40
N ASN A 32 21.56 -7.77 -11.66
CA ASN A 32 20.72 -8.89 -12.12
C ASN A 32 19.22 -8.73 -11.79
N ASP A 33 18.69 -7.52 -11.92
CA ASP A 33 17.26 -7.27 -11.77
C ASP A 33 16.44 -7.79 -12.98
N THR A 34 15.17 -8.07 -12.73
CA THR A 34 14.16 -8.30 -13.77
C THR A 34 13.24 -7.09 -13.82
N VAL A 35 12.96 -6.60 -15.03
CA VAL A 35 12.03 -5.49 -15.25
C VAL A 35 10.72 -6.01 -15.82
N ILE A 36 9.61 -5.70 -15.17
CA ILE A 36 8.25 -5.90 -15.69
C ILE A 36 7.51 -4.57 -15.71
N TRP A 37 6.46 -4.51 -16.52
CA TRP A 37 5.67 -3.31 -16.73
C TRP A 37 4.25 -3.56 -16.29
N SER A 38 3.58 -2.54 -15.77
CA SER A 38 2.16 -2.63 -15.39
C SER A 38 1.43 -1.32 -15.65
N ASP A 39 0.10 -1.35 -15.73
CA ASP A 39 -0.74 -0.15 -15.87
C ASP A 39 -1.09 0.51 -14.52
N SER A 40 -0.61 -0.05 -13.41
CA SER A 40 -0.64 0.54 -12.07
C SER A 40 0.48 -0.06 -11.20
N TYR A 41 0.79 0.53 -10.04
CA TYR A 41 1.72 -0.06 -9.06
C TYR A 41 1.25 -1.45 -8.67
N LEU A 42 2.18 -2.39 -8.46
CA LEU A 42 1.92 -3.77 -8.06
C LEU A 42 1.52 -3.90 -6.59
N GLU A 43 0.84 -5.01 -6.26
CA GLU A 43 0.26 -5.23 -4.95
C GLU A 43 1.37 -5.48 -3.93
N PHE A 44 1.32 -4.77 -2.81
CA PHE A 44 2.32 -4.85 -1.74
C PHE A 44 1.96 -5.90 -0.69
N PHE A 45 0.67 -6.18 -0.52
CA PHE A 45 0.12 -7.14 0.43
C PHE A 45 -1.22 -7.68 -0.11
N PRO A 46 -1.61 -8.92 0.23
CA PRO A 46 -2.74 -9.59 -0.38
C PRO A 46 -4.03 -8.75 -0.33
N HIS A 47 -4.70 -8.66 -1.49
CA HIS A 47 -6.01 -8.02 -1.64
C HIS A 47 -6.03 -6.50 -1.46
N GLN A 48 -4.88 -5.81 -1.38
CA GLN A 48 -4.76 -4.36 -1.34
C GLN A 48 -5.69 -3.67 -2.35
N TYR A 49 -5.73 -4.11 -3.61
CA TYR A 49 -6.59 -3.46 -4.60
C TYR A 49 -8.07 -3.60 -4.26
N ALA A 50 -8.50 -4.79 -3.84
CA ALA A 50 -9.89 -5.01 -3.45
C ALA A 50 -10.26 -4.17 -2.23
N LEU A 51 -9.37 -4.09 -1.23
CA LEU A 51 -9.54 -3.27 -0.02
C LEU A 51 -9.55 -1.76 -0.31
N SER A 52 -8.91 -1.33 -1.41
CA SER A 52 -8.90 0.05 -1.89
C SER A 52 -9.90 0.31 -3.03
N GLN A 53 -10.72 -0.68 -3.40
CA GLN A 53 -11.67 -0.63 -4.53
C GLN A 53 -11.03 -0.28 -5.89
N LEU A 54 -9.77 -0.69 -6.08
CA LEU A 54 -9.00 -0.53 -7.30
C LEU A 54 -9.07 -1.79 -8.16
N LYS A 55 -8.82 -1.64 -9.46
CA LYS A 55 -8.70 -2.77 -10.38
C LYS A 55 -7.36 -3.46 -10.20
N GLU A 56 -7.32 -4.77 -10.43
CA GLU A 56 -6.08 -5.53 -10.50
C GLU A 56 -5.22 -5.06 -11.69
N PRO A 57 -3.89 -4.85 -11.52
CA PRO A 57 -2.99 -4.43 -12.57
C PRO A 57 -2.88 -5.48 -13.67
N LYS A 58 -2.70 -5.00 -14.89
CA LYS A 58 -2.25 -5.82 -16.01
C LYS A 58 -0.74 -5.79 -16.06
N ILE A 59 -0.12 -6.97 -16.09
CA ILE A 59 1.33 -7.13 -16.16
C ILE A 59 1.77 -7.43 -17.59
N TYR A 60 2.81 -6.73 -18.03
CA TYR A 60 3.43 -6.87 -19.35
C TYR A 60 4.91 -7.23 -19.19
N LYS A 61 5.32 -8.36 -19.79
CA LYS A 61 6.72 -8.82 -19.78
C LYS A 61 7.63 -8.05 -20.73
N THR A 62 7.04 -7.38 -21.72
CA THR A 62 7.76 -6.58 -22.71
C THR A 62 7.44 -5.12 -22.52
N LYS A 63 8.43 -4.25 -22.75
CA LYS A 63 8.26 -2.80 -22.71
C LYS A 63 7.09 -2.36 -23.62
N PRO A 64 6.07 -1.67 -23.08
CA PRO A 64 5.01 -1.07 -23.88
C PRO A 64 5.57 -0.05 -24.88
N LYS A 65 4.86 0.12 -26.01
CA LYS A 65 5.26 1.12 -27.02
C LYS A 65 5.05 2.56 -26.52
N SER A 66 3.96 2.79 -25.78
CA SER A 66 3.70 4.08 -25.14
C SER A 66 4.52 4.22 -23.87
N LYS A 67 4.85 5.46 -23.52
CA LYS A 67 5.36 5.75 -22.17
C LYS A 67 4.24 5.94 -21.15
N GLU A 68 3.10 6.44 -21.61
CA GLU A 68 2.01 6.94 -20.79
C GLU A 68 1.24 5.85 -20.05
N GLY A 69 0.97 6.10 -18.77
CA GLY A 69 0.15 5.23 -17.94
C GLY A 69 0.77 3.87 -17.62
N PHE A 70 2.11 3.76 -17.64
CA PHE A 70 2.81 2.53 -17.28
C PHE A 70 3.81 2.73 -16.14
N ILE A 71 3.80 1.79 -15.21
CA ILE A 71 4.75 1.68 -14.12
C ILE A 71 5.84 0.69 -14.51
N VAL A 72 7.09 1.09 -14.29
CA VAL A 72 8.26 0.21 -14.37
C VAL A 72 8.46 -0.43 -13.01
N ASN A 73 8.54 -1.76 -12.97
CA ASN A 73 8.75 -2.52 -11.73
C ASN A 73 10.04 -3.32 -11.85
N LYS A 74 10.94 -3.12 -10.89
CA LYS A 74 12.19 -3.86 -10.78
C LYS A 74 12.07 -4.91 -9.69
N LEU A 75 12.39 -6.15 -10.06
CA LEU A 75 12.39 -7.29 -9.17
C LEU A 75 13.80 -7.85 -9.01
N LYS A 76 14.11 -8.27 -7.78
CA LYS A 76 15.28 -9.08 -7.46
C LYS A 76 14.78 -10.39 -6.89
N ASP A 77 15.24 -11.52 -7.43
CA ASP A 77 14.80 -12.86 -7.01
C ASP A 77 13.27 -13.05 -7.03
N GLY A 78 12.60 -12.38 -7.98
CA GLY A 78 11.14 -12.41 -8.12
C GLY A 78 10.37 -11.47 -7.19
N GLU A 79 11.06 -10.68 -6.36
CA GLU A 79 10.44 -9.75 -5.41
C GLU A 79 10.66 -8.30 -5.81
N LEU A 80 9.58 -7.50 -5.75
CA LEU A 80 9.62 -6.06 -6.01
C LEU A 80 10.53 -5.36 -4.99
N TYR A 81 11.50 -4.59 -5.49
CA TYR A 81 12.36 -3.73 -4.66
C TYR A 81 12.30 -2.25 -5.04
N TYR A 82 11.91 -1.94 -6.28
CA TYR A 82 11.75 -0.57 -6.76
C TYR A 82 10.71 -0.51 -7.88
N SER A 83 9.88 0.52 -7.89
CA SER A 83 9.00 0.83 -9.02
C SER A 83 8.89 2.33 -9.23
N TYR A 84 8.62 2.75 -10.46
CA TYR A 84 8.46 4.17 -10.78
C TYR A 84 7.57 4.39 -11.99
N ASP A 85 6.97 5.57 -12.06
CA ASP A 85 6.23 6.01 -13.24
C ASP A 85 7.17 6.21 -14.44
N ASN A 86 6.87 5.54 -15.56
CA ASN A 86 7.74 5.51 -16.73
C ASN A 86 7.84 6.85 -17.48
N GLU A 87 6.87 7.74 -17.30
CA GLU A 87 6.93 9.09 -17.85
C GLU A 87 7.86 9.95 -17.03
N ASN A 88 7.67 9.93 -15.70
CA ASN A 88 8.47 10.72 -14.77
C ASN A 88 8.56 10.08 -13.39
N LYS A 89 9.79 9.76 -12.97
CA LYS A 89 10.06 9.15 -11.65
C LYS A 89 9.53 9.96 -10.47
N GLY A 90 9.45 11.28 -10.58
CA GLY A 90 8.92 12.14 -9.52
C GLY A 90 7.39 12.19 -9.47
N TRP A 91 6.66 11.58 -10.41
CA TRP A 91 5.21 11.38 -10.27
C TRP A 91 4.87 10.17 -9.39
N GLY A 92 5.89 9.41 -9.03
CA GLY A 92 5.78 8.28 -8.13
C GLY A 92 7.00 7.39 -8.29
N SER A 93 7.78 7.30 -7.23
CA SER A 93 8.83 6.29 -7.08
C SER A 93 8.59 5.56 -5.77
N VAL A 94 8.46 4.24 -5.83
CA VAL A 94 8.27 3.39 -4.66
C VAL A 94 9.52 2.57 -4.42
N PHE A 95 10.06 2.66 -3.22
CA PHE A 95 11.16 1.83 -2.74
C PHE A 95 10.66 0.84 -1.71
N VAL A 96 11.18 -0.39 -1.77
CA VAL A 96 10.78 -1.45 -0.84
C VAL A 96 11.97 -1.83 0.03
N ILE A 97 11.83 -1.68 1.34
CA ILE A 97 12.84 -2.05 2.33
C ILE A 97 12.32 -3.26 3.12
N LYS A 98 13.20 -4.24 3.34
CA LYS A 98 12.93 -5.38 4.21
C LYS A 98 13.74 -5.22 5.49
N GLU A 99 13.05 -5.25 6.62
CA GLU A 99 13.64 -5.27 7.95
C GLU A 99 13.17 -6.54 8.69
N ASP A 100 13.76 -6.84 9.84
CA ASP A 100 13.34 -8.02 10.61
C ASP A 100 11.90 -7.83 11.10
N GLY A 101 11.02 -8.77 10.73
CA GLY A 101 9.59 -8.71 11.04
C GLY A 101 8.79 -7.61 10.32
N MET A 102 9.38 -6.84 9.39
CA MET A 102 8.69 -5.73 8.72
C MET A 102 9.09 -5.57 7.24
N LYS A 103 8.15 -5.08 6.44
CA LYS A 103 8.41 -4.65 5.07
C LYS A 103 7.84 -3.26 4.84
N LEU A 104 8.70 -2.32 4.47
CA LEU A 104 8.36 -0.92 4.24
C LEU A 104 8.23 -0.66 2.74
N TYR A 105 7.23 0.13 2.37
CA TYR A 105 7.05 0.67 1.03
C TYR A 105 6.99 2.18 1.14
N LEU A 106 7.95 2.85 0.54
CA LEU A 106 8.16 4.28 0.63
C LEU A 106 7.87 4.91 -0.72
N ARG A 107 6.78 5.69 -0.84
CA ARG A 107 6.40 6.36 -2.10
C ARG A 107 6.78 7.83 -2.05
N PHE A 108 7.61 8.23 -3.01
CA PHE A 108 8.11 9.57 -3.18
C PHE A 108 7.49 10.26 -4.40
N LEU A 109 7.20 11.55 -4.28
CA LEU A 109 6.61 12.40 -5.31
C LEU A 109 7.21 13.81 -5.28
N TYR A 110 7.05 14.54 -6.37
CA TYR A 110 7.28 15.98 -6.39
C TYR A 110 6.34 16.70 -5.42
N ASN A 111 6.90 17.58 -4.61
CA ASN A 111 6.16 18.63 -3.91
C ASN A 111 6.05 19.89 -4.80
N ASP A 112 5.43 20.94 -4.26
CA ASP A 112 5.22 22.22 -4.96
C ASP A 112 6.52 22.98 -5.31
N ASN A 113 7.64 22.60 -4.69
CA ASN A 113 8.97 23.14 -4.98
C ASN A 113 9.76 22.31 -6.00
N ASP A 114 9.11 21.36 -6.69
CA ASP A 114 9.74 20.40 -7.60
C ASP A 114 10.82 19.52 -6.93
N GLU A 115 10.74 19.32 -5.61
CA GLU A 115 11.59 18.40 -4.84
C GLU A 115 10.89 17.06 -4.66
N ILE A 116 11.63 15.96 -4.80
CA ILE A 116 11.08 14.61 -4.61
C ILE A 116 11.18 14.23 -3.13
N VAL A 117 10.04 14.22 -2.44
CA VAL A 117 9.93 13.92 -1.00
C VAL A 117 9.02 12.73 -0.75
N LEU A 118 9.13 12.11 0.43
CA LEU A 118 8.25 11.03 0.85
C LEU A 118 6.84 11.57 1.11
N GLU A 119 5.83 10.93 0.52
CA GLU A 119 4.42 11.26 0.74
C GLU A 119 3.68 10.10 1.41
N GLN A 120 4.02 8.86 1.07
CA GLN A 120 3.28 7.68 1.54
C GLN A 120 4.18 6.58 2.07
N VAL A 121 3.74 5.94 3.15
CA VAL A 121 4.39 4.79 3.77
C VAL A 121 3.36 3.68 3.95
N TYR A 122 3.68 2.48 3.47
CA TYR A 122 3.07 1.25 3.97
C TYR A 122 4.10 0.49 4.80
N CYS A 123 3.72 0.06 6.00
CA CYS A 123 4.48 -0.86 6.84
C CYS A 123 3.68 -2.16 7.00
N VAL A 124 4.19 -3.25 6.43
CA VAL A 124 3.63 -4.60 6.60
C VAL A 124 4.36 -5.27 7.74
N VAL A 125 3.68 -5.45 8.87
CA VAL A 125 4.22 -6.11 10.06
C VAL A 125 3.91 -7.60 9.99
N LEU A 126 4.94 -8.41 10.13
CA LEU A 126 4.87 -9.86 10.05
C LEU A 126 4.99 -10.47 11.45
N LYS A 127 4.18 -11.49 11.70
CA LYS A 127 4.31 -12.37 12.85
C LYS A 127 4.54 -13.78 12.34
N GLU A 128 5.72 -14.33 12.62
CA GLU A 128 6.21 -15.57 12.02
C GLU A 128 6.23 -15.45 10.47
N ALA A 129 5.34 -16.15 9.77
CA ALA A 129 5.26 -16.15 8.31
C ALA A 129 4.00 -15.46 7.76
N VAL A 130 3.16 -14.89 8.63
CA VAL A 130 1.88 -14.26 8.23
C VAL A 130 1.88 -12.77 8.54
N ILE A 131 1.04 -12.02 7.82
CA ILE A 131 0.84 -10.60 8.07
C ILE A 131 0.03 -10.45 9.35
N GLU A 132 0.56 -9.76 10.35
CA GLU A 132 -0.19 -9.40 11.56
C GLU A 132 -1.04 -8.16 11.28
N LYS A 133 -0.42 -7.14 10.69
CA LYS A 133 -1.10 -5.90 10.31
C LYS A 133 -0.39 -5.18 9.19
N VAL A 134 -1.14 -4.33 8.50
CA VAL A 134 -0.61 -3.35 7.55
C VAL A 134 -0.96 -1.96 8.05
N ILE A 135 0.05 -1.11 8.19
CA ILE A 135 -0.09 0.27 8.63
C ILE A 135 0.17 1.16 7.41
N PHE A 136 -0.71 2.10 7.15
CA PHE A 136 -0.59 3.07 6.06
C PHE A 136 -0.57 4.48 6.64
N TYR A 137 0.34 5.29 6.12
CA TYR A 137 0.42 6.71 6.38
C TYR A 137 0.60 7.46 5.08
N LEU A 138 -0.16 8.54 4.92
CA LEU A 138 0.00 9.52 3.87
C LEU A 138 0.04 10.88 4.51
N LYS A 139 1.03 11.67 4.12
CA LYS A 139 1.11 13.09 4.46
C LYS A 139 1.43 13.86 3.20
N ASP A 140 0.45 14.60 2.73
CA ASP A 140 0.62 15.63 1.72
C ASP A 140 0.77 16.97 2.43
N ILE A 141 1.91 17.63 2.21
CA ILE A 141 2.26 18.88 2.88
C ILE A 141 2.13 20.00 1.87
N ASP A 142 1.13 20.85 2.08
CA ASP A 142 1.06 22.13 1.39
C ASP A 142 2.16 23.05 1.92
N LEU A 143 3.08 23.42 1.03
CA LEU A 143 4.22 24.28 1.36
C LEU A 143 3.87 25.77 1.28
N ASP A 144 2.70 26.12 0.74
CA ASP A 144 2.20 27.50 0.71
C ASP A 144 1.65 27.96 2.08
N GLY A 145 1.63 27.06 3.07
CA GLY A 145 1.38 27.38 4.48
C GLY A 145 -0.10 27.39 4.87
N ASP A 146 -0.99 26.87 4.03
CA ASP A 146 -2.37 26.61 4.42
C ASP A 146 -2.47 25.24 5.10
N GLU A 147 -2.36 25.23 6.43
CA GLU A 147 -2.46 23.99 7.21
C GLU A 147 -3.79 23.25 7.00
N ASP A 148 -4.85 23.92 6.53
CA ASP A 148 -6.12 23.27 6.19
C ASP A 148 -6.07 22.49 4.87
N LEU A 149 -5.04 22.70 4.04
CA LEU A 149 -4.77 21.91 2.82
C LEU A 149 -3.88 20.69 3.09
N ASN A 150 -3.22 20.61 4.24
CA ASN A 150 -2.46 19.42 4.62
C ASN A 150 -3.41 18.21 4.73
N GLU A 151 -3.09 17.15 3.98
CA GLU A 151 -3.82 15.89 4.06
C GLU A 151 -3.01 14.86 4.82
N GLU A 152 -3.47 14.51 6.02
CA GLU A 152 -2.89 13.44 6.82
C GLU A 152 -3.85 12.26 6.92
N THR A 153 -3.46 11.12 6.37
CA THR A 153 -4.24 9.88 6.47
C THR A 153 -3.45 8.82 7.19
N PHE A 154 -4.10 8.14 8.13
CA PHE A 154 -3.53 7.00 8.83
C PHE A 154 -4.53 5.86 8.88
N LEU A 155 -4.11 4.67 8.46
CA LEU A 155 -4.94 3.46 8.49
C LEU A 155 -4.16 2.28 9.07
N VAL A 156 -4.85 1.43 9.82
CA VAL A 156 -4.33 0.14 10.32
C VAL A 156 -5.31 -0.93 9.89
N ASP A 157 -4.81 -1.90 9.14
CA ASP A 157 -5.50 -3.14 8.78
C ASP A 157 -4.96 -4.28 9.65
N GLU A 158 -5.77 -4.80 10.56
CA GLU A 158 -5.42 -5.94 11.42
C GLU A 158 -5.94 -7.25 10.82
N TYR A 159 -5.05 -8.24 10.66
CA TYR A 159 -5.36 -9.49 9.96
C TYR A 159 -5.62 -10.61 10.96
N SER A 160 -6.74 -11.31 10.78
CA SER A 160 -7.07 -12.55 11.48
C SER A 160 -7.13 -13.71 10.50
N TYR A 161 -6.76 -14.89 10.96
CA TYR A 161 -6.67 -16.10 10.14
C TYR A 161 -7.55 -17.21 10.72
N ASN A 162 -8.12 -18.03 9.84
CA ASN A 162 -8.84 -19.23 10.27
C ASN A 162 -7.87 -20.40 10.56
N SER A 163 -8.44 -21.56 10.91
CA SER A 163 -7.67 -22.77 11.24
C SER A 163 -6.76 -23.28 10.12
N ASN A 164 -6.97 -22.85 8.87
CA ASN A 164 -6.17 -23.23 7.70
C ASN A 164 -5.08 -22.20 7.37
N ALA A 165 -4.83 -21.24 8.26
CA ALA A 165 -3.90 -20.13 8.05
C ALA A 165 -4.22 -19.27 6.81
N THR A 166 -5.49 -19.21 6.40
CA THR A 166 -5.97 -18.26 5.38
C THR A 166 -6.63 -17.07 6.04
N ILE A 167 -6.53 -15.90 5.41
CA ILE A 167 -7.14 -14.65 5.91
C ILE A 167 -8.64 -14.88 6.13
N ASP A 168 -9.12 -14.65 7.33
CA ASP A 168 -10.53 -14.79 7.69
C ASP A 168 -11.20 -13.42 7.71
N THR A 169 -10.57 -12.49 8.42
CA THR A 169 -11.11 -11.15 8.65
C THR A 169 -9.99 -10.13 8.63
N ILE A 170 -10.26 -8.96 8.07
CA ILE A 170 -9.43 -7.76 8.22
C ILE A 170 -10.27 -6.67 8.88
N ILE A 171 -9.73 -6.03 9.92
CA ILE A 171 -10.37 -4.88 10.57
C ILE A 171 -9.54 -3.64 10.28
N ARG A 172 -10.14 -2.66 9.60
CA ARG A 172 -9.56 -1.37 9.29
C ARG A 172 -10.03 -0.31 10.27
N ASN A 173 -9.08 0.39 10.89
CA ASN A 173 -9.30 1.58 11.70
C ASN A 173 -8.36 2.70 11.26
N GLY A 174 -8.64 3.95 11.64
CA GLY A 174 -7.76 5.07 11.30
C GLY A 174 -8.44 6.42 11.34
N PHE A 175 -7.88 7.38 10.61
CA PHE A 175 -8.43 8.71 10.42
C PHE A 175 -8.04 9.30 9.04
N TYR A 176 -8.74 10.35 8.64
CA TYR A 176 -8.44 11.12 7.42
C TYR A 176 -8.34 12.62 7.73
N HIS A 177 -7.44 13.31 7.02
CA HIS A 177 -7.07 14.72 7.15
C HIS A 177 -6.45 15.12 8.51
N LYS A 178 -6.93 14.60 9.65
CA LYS A 178 -6.35 14.82 10.98
C LYS A 178 -6.80 13.78 11.99
N SER A 179 -5.99 13.53 13.01
CA SER A 179 -6.22 12.49 14.03
C SER A 179 -7.57 12.53 14.76
N LYS A 180 -8.24 13.71 14.81
CA LYS A 180 -9.59 13.83 15.37
C LYS A 180 -10.72 13.33 14.45
N ASN A 181 -10.47 13.18 13.16
CA ASN A 181 -11.43 12.74 12.15
C ASN A 181 -11.37 11.21 11.99
N ILE A 182 -11.67 10.49 13.07
CA ILE A 182 -11.64 9.02 13.10
C ILE A 182 -12.64 8.48 12.07
N ILE A 183 -12.16 7.58 11.20
CA ILE A 183 -13.03 6.88 10.27
C ILE A 183 -13.81 5.77 11.00
N PRO A 184 -15.06 5.50 10.62
CA PRO A 184 -15.78 4.38 11.20
C PRO A 184 -15.09 3.06 10.84
N THR A 185 -14.97 2.17 11.83
CA THR A 185 -14.35 0.85 11.65
C THR A 185 -14.97 0.12 10.47
N TRP A 186 -14.11 -0.43 9.63
CA TRP A 186 -14.50 -1.20 8.45
C TRP A 186 -13.99 -2.63 8.61
N THR A 187 -14.90 -3.59 8.59
CA THR A 187 -14.57 -5.01 8.67
C THR A 187 -14.71 -5.63 7.29
N PHE A 188 -13.70 -6.38 6.88
CA PHE A 188 -13.70 -7.20 5.67
C PHE A 188 -13.70 -8.68 6.08
N ARG A 189 -14.69 -9.44 5.61
CA ARG A 189 -14.78 -10.89 5.85
C ARG A 189 -14.51 -11.64 4.56
N PHE A 190 -13.71 -12.69 4.65
CA PHE A 190 -13.31 -13.52 3.52
C PHE A 190 -14.06 -14.85 3.55
N GLU A 191 -14.61 -15.22 2.40
CA GLU A 191 -15.26 -16.52 2.21
C GLU A 191 -14.64 -17.24 1.02
N TYR A 192 -14.27 -18.50 1.23
CA TYR A 192 -13.61 -19.33 0.24
C TYR A 192 -14.55 -20.43 -0.22
N VAL A 193 -15.02 -20.34 -1.46
CA VAL A 193 -15.91 -21.35 -2.05
C VAL A 193 -15.27 -21.89 -3.32
N ASN A 194 -14.84 -23.15 -3.28
CA ASN A 194 -14.04 -23.79 -4.33
C ASN A 194 -12.74 -23.00 -4.60
N GLU A 195 -12.59 -22.49 -5.83
CA GLU A 195 -11.45 -21.66 -6.27
C GLU A 195 -11.77 -20.15 -6.19
N ASP A 196 -12.94 -19.74 -5.68
CA ASP A 196 -13.34 -18.34 -5.59
C ASP A 196 -13.15 -17.80 -4.16
N ILE A 197 -12.72 -16.53 -4.08
CA ILE A 197 -12.65 -15.75 -2.84
C ILE A 197 -13.70 -14.64 -2.94
N PHE A 198 -14.56 -14.56 -1.93
CA PHE A 198 -15.56 -13.52 -1.78
C PHE A 198 -15.16 -12.62 -0.63
N ILE A 199 -15.10 -11.32 -0.87
CA ILE A 199 -14.77 -10.32 0.15
C ILE A 199 -16.03 -9.53 0.45
N TYR A 200 -16.53 -9.70 1.66
CA TYR A 200 -17.66 -8.96 2.19
C TYR A 200 -17.15 -7.80 3.02
N SER A 201 -17.86 -6.69 3.01
CA SER A 201 -17.48 -5.49 3.75
C SER A 201 -18.65 -5.01 4.61
N LYS A 202 -18.32 -4.53 5.82
CA LYS A 202 -19.27 -3.95 6.76
C LYS A 202 -18.63 -2.75 7.44
N GLN A 203 -19.20 -1.57 7.25
CA GLN A 203 -18.74 -0.34 7.90
C GLN A 203 -19.76 0.11 8.94
N LEU A 204 -19.31 0.40 10.16
CA LEU A 204 -20.17 0.88 11.24
C LEU A 204 -20.61 2.33 10.95
N LYS A 205 -21.80 2.58 10.40
CA LYS A 205 -22.28 3.96 10.19
C LYS A 205 -22.91 4.52 11.46
N LEU A 206 -22.55 5.76 11.84
CA LEU A 206 -23.31 6.51 12.85
C LEU A 206 -24.76 6.66 12.34
N ASN A 207 -25.70 5.95 12.96
CA ASN A 207 -27.16 6.06 12.76
C ASN A 207 -27.81 5.28 11.59
N GLN A 208 -27.19 4.23 11.04
CA GLN A 208 -27.84 3.32 10.08
C GLN A 208 -27.71 1.85 10.50
N MET A 209 -28.62 0.98 10.04
CA MET A 209 -28.42 -0.47 10.17
C MET A 209 -27.19 -0.87 9.36
N ASN A 210 -26.23 -1.53 10.00
CA ASN A 210 -25.02 -2.00 9.35
C ASN A 210 -25.35 -3.25 8.52
N VAL A 211 -25.34 -3.11 7.19
CA VAL A 211 -25.55 -4.22 6.26
C VAL A 211 -24.18 -4.69 5.78
N GLU A 212 -23.96 -6.01 5.82
CA GLU A 212 -22.80 -6.63 5.18
C GLU A 212 -23.09 -6.72 3.68
N GLU A 213 -22.15 -6.23 2.87
CA GLU A 213 -22.29 -6.17 1.41
C GLU A 213 -21.14 -6.92 0.74
N LEU A 214 -21.45 -7.66 -0.33
CA LEU A 214 -20.41 -8.28 -1.17
C LEU A 214 -19.67 -7.16 -1.92
N MET A 215 -18.40 -6.97 -1.59
CA MET A 215 -17.55 -5.94 -2.19
C MET A 215 -16.78 -6.46 -3.40
N TRP A 216 -16.27 -7.69 -3.31
CA TRP A 216 -15.42 -8.25 -4.36
C TRP A 216 -15.57 -9.75 -4.54
N LYS A 217 -15.37 -10.21 -5.77
CA LYS A 217 -15.23 -11.63 -6.12
C LYS A 217 -13.92 -11.83 -6.88
N ILE A 218 -12.99 -12.57 -6.29
CA ILE A 218 -11.70 -12.92 -6.89
C ILE A 218 -11.77 -14.38 -7.32
N LYS A 219 -11.51 -14.67 -8.59
CA LYS A 219 -11.27 -16.04 -9.03
C LYS A 219 -9.81 -16.36 -8.81
N LYS A 220 -9.48 -17.40 -8.05
CA LYS A 220 -8.10 -17.90 -7.99
C LYS A 220 -7.77 -18.36 -9.41
N SER A 221 -6.83 -17.68 -10.07
CA SER A 221 -6.42 -18.05 -11.42
C SER A 221 -5.90 -19.48 -11.37
N LYS A 222 -6.36 -20.34 -12.28
CA LYS A 222 -5.78 -21.66 -12.48
C LYS A 222 -4.34 -21.43 -12.89
N THR A 223 -3.41 -21.58 -11.96
CA THR A 223 -1.99 -21.76 -12.26
C THR A 223 -1.92 -22.90 -13.26
N LYS A 224 -1.62 -22.56 -14.52
CA LYS A 224 -1.21 -23.52 -15.55
C LYS A 224 0.30 -23.56 -15.58
#